data_AF-A0A835A807-F1
#
_entry.id   AF-A0A835A807-F1
#
_cell.length_a   1.000
_cell.length_b   1.000
_cell.length_c   1.000
_cell.angle_alpha   90.00
_cell.angle_beta   90.00
_cell.angle_gamma   90.00
#
_symmetry.space_group_name_H-M   'P 1'
#
loop_
_entity.id
_entity.type
_entity.pdbx_description
1 polymer ?
#
loop_
_entity_poly.entity_id
_entity_poly.type
_entity_poly.pdbx_seq_one_letter_code
_entity_poly.pdbx_strand_id
1 'polypeptide(L)'
;MVGDNLPPPTDVVHLYKSLGITQMRIYAPNAHVFAALRGSGIGLILGVANEDLAGLAANPPMAASWVHGNVKPYYPAVNIRYLAVGNEVAGEAALSILQAMRNLHAALAAAGLAGVVKVSTCVRFDVITNSFPPSSGVFAHPYMADIARFMASTGAPLLANVFPYFAYKDNPRDTALNYATFQPGTTVTDSGNGLAYTNLFDAMVDAVYAALEKAGAANVGVVVAESGWPSAGGFAASVENARAYNQNLIWHVRQGTPKKPRVALEAFLFAMFNENQKPGELTERNFGLFYPNKSPVYHIRF
;
A
#
# COMPACT_ATOMS: atom_id res chain seq x y z
N MET A 1 -8.68 -11.21 -1.17
CA MET A 1 -10.07 -10.73 -1.05
C MET A 1 -10.80 -11.65 -0.10
N VAL A 2 -11.66 -11.11 0.76
CA VAL A 2 -12.34 -11.84 1.83
C VAL A 2 -13.85 -11.64 1.71
N GLY A 3 -14.46 -12.35 0.75
CA GLY A 3 -15.91 -12.34 0.55
C GLY A 3 -16.36 -13.45 -0.40
N ASP A 4 -17.61 -13.88 -0.25
CA ASP A 4 -18.24 -14.99 -1.00
C ASP A 4 -19.19 -14.53 -2.12
N ASN A 5 -19.36 -13.22 -2.29
CA ASN A 5 -20.32 -12.61 -3.20
C ASN A 5 -19.68 -11.69 -4.26
N LEU A 6 -18.35 -11.74 -4.41
CA LEU A 6 -17.60 -10.86 -5.30
C LEU A 6 -17.70 -11.29 -6.78
N PRO A 7 -17.66 -10.34 -7.74
CA PRO A 7 -17.63 -10.67 -9.16
C PRO A 7 -16.43 -11.53 -9.56
N PRO A 8 -16.53 -12.31 -10.65
CA PRO A 8 -15.40 -13.06 -11.17
C PRO A 8 -14.27 -12.11 -11.63
N PRO A 9 -13.00 -12.52 -11.57
CA PRO A 9 -11.87 -11.63 -11.90
C PRO A 9 -11.93 -10.96 -13.28
N THR A 10 -12.51 -11.61 -14.29
CA THR A 10 -12.71 -11.04 -15.63
C THR A 10 -13.59 -9.79 -15.59
N ASP A 11 -14.69 -9.84 -14.84
CA ASP A 11 -15.60 -8.72 -14.65
C ASP A 11 -14.94 -7.59 -13.88
N VAL A 12 -14.11 -7.92 -12.89
CA VAL A 12 -13.34 -6.94 -12.12
C VAL A 12 -12.33 -6.23 -13.02
N VAL A 13 -11.57 -6.97 -13.86
CA VAL A 13 -10.62 -6.36 -14.81
C VAL A 13 -11.35 -5.48 -15.84
N HIS A 14 -12.51 -5.92 -16.34
CA HIS A 14 -13.33 -5.08 -17.22
C HIS A 14 -13.80 -3.79 -16.52
N LEU A 15 -14.21 -3.88 -15.26
CA LEU A 15 -14.61 -2.71 -14.48
C LEU A 15 -13.43 -1.75 -14.29
N TYR A 16 -12.24 -2.24 -13.91
CA TYR A 16 -11.02 -1.43 -13.82
C TYR A 16 -10.75 -0.67 -15.11
N LYS A 17 -10.79 -1.36 -16.27
CA LYS A 17 -10.57 -0.73 -17.58
C LYS A 17 -11.64 0.32 -17.90
N SER A 18 -12.91 0.04 -17.61
CA SER A 18 -14.00 0.99 -17.87
C SER A 18 -13.90 2.27 -17.03
N LEU A 19 -13.27 2.18 -15.85
CA LEU A 19 -13.04 3.30 -14.93
C LEU A 19 -11.70 3.99 -15.16
N GLY A 20 -10.85 3.49 -16.06
CA GLY A 20 -9.50 4.02 -16.27
C GLY A 20 -8.52 3.72 -15.13
N ILE A 21 -8.81 2.72 -14.27
CA ILE A 21 -7.91 2.31 -13.18
C ILE A 21 -6.77 1.49 -13.77
N THR A 22 -5.54 1.97 -13.64
CA THR A 22 -4.36 1.39 -14.31
C THR A 22 -3.46 0.56 -13.41
N GLN A 23 -3.72 0.52 -12.10
CA GLN A 23 -2.93 -0.24 -11.13
C GLN A 23 -3.85 -1.08 -10.24
N MET A 24 -3.40 -2.29 -9.89
CA MET A 24 -4.11 -3.22 -9.02
C MET A 24 -3.13 -3.78 -7.99
N ARG A 25 -3.64 -4.07 -6.79
CA ARG A 25 -2.93 -4.83 -5.76
C ARG A 25 -3.69 -6.11 -5.48
N ILE A 26 -2.99 -7.24 -5.42
CA ILE A 26 -3.52 -8.49 -4.88
C ILE A 26 -2.61 -9.02 -3.77
N TYR A 27 -3.21 -9.70 -2.80
CA TYR A 27 -2.55 -10.07 -1.55
C TYR A 27 -1.80 -11.41 -1.61
N ALA A 28 -2.11 -12.23 -2.61
CA ALA A 28 -1.46 -13.52 -2.85
C ALA A 28 -1.61 -13.90 -4.34
N PRO A 29 -0.77 -14.82 -4.85
CA PRO A 29 -0.92 -15.35 -6.20
C PRO A 29 -2.30 -15.98 -6.43
N ASN A 30 -2.94 -15.65 -7.54
CA ASN A 30 -4.24 -16.23 -7.91
C ASN A 30 -4.32 -16.43 -9.42
N ALA A 31 -4.37 -17.69 -9.86
CA ALA A 31 -4.33 -18.06 -11.27
C ALA A 31 -5.50 -17.49 -12.08
N HIS A 32 -6.69 -17.37 -11.49
CA HIS A 32 -7.86 -16.77 -12.17
C HIS A 32 -7.69 -15.27 -12.37
N VAL A 33 -7.13 -14.56 -11.38
CA VAL A 33 -6.81 -13.13 -11.51
C VAL A 33 -5.70 -12.92 -12.54
N PHE A 34 -4.65 -13.74 -12.51
CA PHE A 34 -3.59 -13.65 -13.52
C PHE A 34 -4.12 -13.90 -14.93
N ALA A 35 -4.99 -14.88 -15.12
CA ALA A 35 -5.62 -15.14 -16.41
C ALA A 35 -6.42 -13.92 -16.91
N ALA A 36 -7.19 -13.28 -16.03
CA ALA A 36 -7.95 -12.07 -16.36
C ALA A 36 -7.06 -10.85 -16.65
N LEU A 37 -5.90 -10.75 -16.01
CA LEU A 37 -4.98 -9.61 -16.18
C LEU A 37 -4.11 -9.71 -17.45
N ARG A 38 -4.01 -10.87 -18.10
CA ARG A 38 -3.18 -11.05 -19.31
C ARG A 38 -3.60 -10.06 -20.40
N GLY A 39 -2.65 -9.24 -20.86
CA GLY A 39 -2.87 -8.24 -21.90
C GLY A 39 -3.74 -7.05 -21.48
N SER A 40 -4.07 -6.92 -20.19
CA SER A 40 -4.90 -5.81 -19.69
C SER A 40 -4.17 -4.47 -19.64
N GLY A 41 -2.84 -4.50 -19.51
CA GLY A 41 -1.99 -3.32 -19.27
C GLY A 41 -2.01 -2.80 -17.82
N ILE A 42 -2.86 -3.36 -16.95
CA ILE A 42 -2.95 -2.97 -15.54
C ILE A 42 -1.68 -3.40 -14.80
N GLY A 43 -0.98 -2.45 -14.18
CA GLY A 43 0.19 -2.72 -13.34
C GLY A 43 -0.21 -3.40 -12.03
N LEU A 44 0.61 -4.33 -11.56
CA LEU A 44 0.29 -5.19 -10.42
C LEU A 44 1.32 -5.09 -9.29
N ILE A 45 0.84 -4.81 -8.07
CA ILE A 45 1.50 -5.24 -6.83
C ILE A 45 1.02 -6.66 -6.53
N LEU A 46 1.96 -7.61 -6.53
CA LEU A 46 1.72 -9.01 -6.18
C LEU A 46 2.22 -9.28 -4.76
N GLY A 47 1.32 -9.61 -3.84
CA GLY A 47 1.65 -10.03 -2.49
C GLY A 47 2.30 -11.41 -2.44
N VAL A 48 3.31 -11.53 -1.59
CA VAL A 48 3.81 -12.81 -1.05
C VAL A 48 3.16 -12.99 0.30
N ALA A 49 2.53 -14.14 0.52
CA ALA A 49 1.76 -14.40 1.72
C ALA A 49 2.67 -14.45 2.96
N ASN A 50 2.14 -14.04 4.12
CA ASN A 50 2.92 -13.95 5.36
C ASN A 50 3.45 -15.32 5.81
N GLU A 51 2.65 -16.36 5.58
CA GLU A 51 2.96 -17.77 5.85
C GLU A 51 4.14 -18.32 5.02
N ASP A 52 4.40 -17.75 3.84
CA ASP A 52 5.51 -18.19 2.98
C ASP A 52 6.87 -17.64 3.44
N LEU A 53 6.89 -16.58 4.27
CA LEU A 53 8.10 -15.81 4.56
C LEU A 53 9.22 -16.64 5.17
N ALA A 54 8.90 -17.48 6.17
CA ALA A 54 9.89 -18.29 6.85
C ALA A 54 10.56 -19.29 5.89
N GLY A 55 9.75 -19.96 5.05
CA GLY A 55 10.26 -20.89 4.05
C GLY A 55 11.10 -20.20 2.97
N LEU A 56 10.62 -19.06 2.47
CA LEU A 56 11.33 -18.27 1.47
C LEU A 56 12.64 -17.67 2.00
N ALA A 57 12.69 -17.30 3.28
CA ALA A 57 13.91 -16.83 3.93
C ALA A 57 14.93 -17.94 4.12
N ALA A 58 14.50 -19.12 4.59
CA ALA A 58 15.38 -20.23 4.91
C ALA A 58 15.93 -20.97 3.68
N ASN A 59 15.20 -20.97 2.56
CA ASN A 59 15.48 -21.86 1.44
C ASN A 59 15.47 -21.12 0.07
N PRO A 60 16.64 -20.72 -0.47
CA PRO A 60 16.71 -20.04 -1.76
C PRO A 60 16.09 -20.82 -2.94
N PRO A 61 16.24 -22.16 -3.05
CA PRO A 61 15.46 -22.96 -4.00
C PRO A 61 13.92 -22.80 -3.91
N MET A 62 13.36 -22.56 -2.72
CA MET A 62 11.93 -22.27 -2.58
C MET A 62 11.58 -20.91 -3.20
N ALA A 63 12.42 -19.88 -3.00
CA ALA A 63 12.22 -18.59 -3.65
C ALA A 63 12.32 -18.68 -5.18
N ALA A 64 13.25 -19.48 -5.70
CA ALA A 64 13.35 -19.76 -7.13
C ALA A 64 12.08 -20.43 -7.66
N SER A 65 11.58 -21.46 -6.95
CA SER A 65 10.33 -22.15 -7.30
C SER A 65 9.13 -21.22 -7.25
N TRP A 66 9.06 -20.33 -6.24
CA TRP A 66 8.00 -19.34 -6.11
C TRP A 66 7.96 -18.38 -7.30
N VAL A 67 9.11 -17.84 -7.72
CA VAL A 67 9.21 -16.97 -8.91
C VAL A 67 8.84 -17.72 -10.19
N HIS A 68 9.29 -18.97 -10.32
CA HIS A 68 8.97 -19.83 -11.46
C HIS A 68 7.49 -20.21 -11.56
N GLY A 69 6.79 -20.32 -10.43
CA GLY A 69 5.36 -20.65 -10.38
C GLY A 69 4.46 -19.41 -10.50
N ASN A 70 4.84 -18.29 -9.88
CA ASN A 70 3.93 -17.16 -9.66
C ASN A 70 4.24 -15.91 -10.51
N VAL A 71 5.43 -15.82 -11.11
CA VAL A 71 5.84 -14.64 -11.89
C VAL A 71 6.13 -15.02 -13.34
N LYS A 72 7.06 -15.95 -13.55
CA LYS A 72 7.56 -16.32 -14.89
C LYS A 72 6.47 -16.76 -15.88
N PRO A 73 5.45 -17.55 -15.50
CA PRO A 73 4.44 -18.02 -16.46
C PRO A 73 3.50 -16.91 -16.94
N TYR A 74 3.44 -15.79 -16.22
CA TYR A 74 2.49 -14.72 -16.45
C TYR A 74 3.15 -13.47 -17.05
N TYR A 75 4.44 -13.25 -16.81
CA TYR A 75 5.22 -12.18 -17.44
C TYR A 75 5.57 -12.51 -18.90
N PRO A 76 5.54 -11.55 -19.85
CA PRO A 76 5.17 -10.13 -19.69
C PRO A 76 3.67 -9.85 -19.88
N ALA A 77 2.84 -10.87 -20.09
CA ALA A 77 1.41 -10.68 -20.35
C ALA A 77 0.68 -10.03 -19.16
N VAL A 78 1.11 -10.30 -17.93
CA VAL A 78 0.70 -9.58 -16.71
C VAL A 78 1.81 -8.62 -16.33
N ASN A 79 1.48 -7.33 -16.17
CA ASN A 79 2.42 -6.27 -15.85
C ASN A 79 2.72 -6.24 -14.33
N ILE A 80 3.49 -7.21 -13.85
CA ILE A 80 3.92 -7.30 -12.45
C ILE A 80 5.00 -6.25 -12.21
N ARG A 81 4.73 -5.25 -11.38
CA ARG A 81 5.66 -4.14 -11.08
C ARG A 81 6.40 -4.36 -9.77
N TYR A 82 5.68 -4.85 -8.76
CA TYR A 82 6.21 -5.03 -7.42
C TYR A 82 5.84 -6.39 -6.84
N LEU A 83 6.79 -7.02 -6.13
CA LEU A 83 6.50 -8.05 -5.15
C LEU A 83 6.44 -7.42 -3.75
N ALA A 84 5.30 -7.53 -3.09
CA ALA A 84 5.15 -7.13 -1.69
C ALA A 84 5.43 -8.34 -0.79
N VAL A 85 6.67 -8.45 -0.30
CA VAL A 85 7.13 -9.56 0.53
C VAL A 85 6.60 -9.40 1.94
N GLY A 86 5.45 -10.01 2.21
CA GLY A 86 4.68 -9.83 3.43
C GLY A 86 3.81 -8.57 3.43
N ASN A 87 2.78 -8.58 4.26
CA ASN A 87 1.86 -7.48 4.51
C ASN A 87 1.65 -7.30 6.03
N GLU A 88 2.09 -6.15 6.55
CA GLU A 88 1.95 -5.76 7.96
C GLU A 88 2.50 -6.80 8.95
N VAL A 89 3.60 -7.46 8.56
CA VAL A 89 4.24 -8.50 9.37
C VAL A 89 4.86 -7.86 10.60
N ALA A 90 4.53 -8.41 11.78
CA ALA A 90 5.03 -7.93 13.06
C ALA A 90 5.64 -9.10 13.88
N GLY A 91 6.26 -8.75 15.02
CA GLY A 91 6.89 -9.73 15.91
C GLY A 91 8.07 -10.45 15.27
N GLU A 92 8.35 -11.68 15.71
CA GLU A 92 9.51 -12.46 15.26
C GLU A 92 9.45 -12.79 13.75
N ALA A 93 8.25 -12.93 13.18
CA ALA A 93 8.09 -13.20 11.75
C ALA A 93 8.69 -12.09 10.87
N ALA A 94 8.74 -10.85 11.37
CA ALA A 94 9.29 -9.71 10.63
C ALA A 94 10.80 -9.87 10.35
N LEU A 95 11.51 -10.64 11.17
CA LEU A 95 12.95 -10.92 10.98
C LEU A 95 13.21 -11.75 9.70
N SER A 96 12.21 -12.45 9.18
CA SER A 96 12.34 -13.23 7.94
C SER A 96 12.22 -12.37 6.67
N ILE A 97 11.63 -11.16 6.76
CA ILE A 97 11.31 -10.32 5.60
C ILE A 97 12.56 -10.05 4.75
N LEU A 98 13.63 -9.55 5.36
CA LEU A 98 14.83 -9.14 4.63
C LEU A 98 15.46 -10.31 3.87
N GLN A 99 15.56 -11.48 4.50
CA GLN A 99 16.17 -12.63 3.85
C GLN A 99 15.27 -13.20 2.75
N ALA A 100 13.94 -13.23 2.95
CA ALA A 100 12.99 -13.59 1.89
C ALA A 100 13.07 -12.62 0.70
N MET A 101 13.16 -11.32 0.95
CA MET A 101 13.35 -10.30 -0.11
C MET A 101 14.65 -10.53 -0.89
N ARG A 102 15.76 -10.82 -0.22
CA ARG A 102 17.05 -11.14 -0.87
C ARG A 102 16.94 -12.37 -1.76
N ASN A 103 16.34 -13.45 -1.26
CA ASN A 103 16.19 -14.70 -2.00
C ASN A 103 15.27 -14.53 -3.22
N LEU A 104 14.15 -13.82 -3.08
CA LEU A 104 13.24 -13.50 -4.19
C LEU A 104 13.89 -12.57 -5.23
N HIS A 105 14.65 -11.57 -4.80
CA HIS A 105 15.39 -10.70 -5.70
C HIS A 105 16.45 -11.48 -6.50
N ALA A 106 17.19 -12.39 -5.85
CA ALA A 106 18.16 -13.25 -6.53
C ALA A 106 17.47 -14.19 -7.54
N ALA A 107 16.32 -14.76 -7.18
CA ALA A 107 15.52 -15.59 -8.09
C ALA A 107 15.00 -14.80 -9.31
N LEU A 108 14.53 -13.56 -9.10
CA LEU A 108 14.14 -12.67 -10.19
C LEU A 108 15.35 -12.30 -11.07
N ALA A 109 16.52 -12.07 -10.49
CA ALA A 109 17.75 -11.79 -11.25
C ALA A 109 18.14 -12.99 -12.13
N ALA A 110 18.12 -14.21 -11.59
CA ALA A 110 18.36 -15.44 -12.35
C ALA A 110 17.34 -15.66 -13.47
N ALA A 111 16.10 -15.17 -13.30
CA ALA A 111 15.06 -15.18 -14.33
C ALA A 111 15.14 -14.00 -15.32
N GLY A 112 16.09 -13.07 -15.17
CA GLY A 112 16.23 -11.88 -16.01
C GLY A 112 15.19 -10.78 -15.74
N LEU A 113 14.56 -10.78 -14.56
CA LEU A 113 13.41 -9.93 -14.22
C LEU A 113 13.71 -8.87 -13.14
N ALA A 114 14.88 -8.87 -12.51
CA ALA A 114 15.22 -7.92 -11.42
C ALA A 114 15.22 -6.43 -11.85
N GLY A 115 15.40 -6.15 -13.15
CA GLY A 115 15.28 -4.80 -13.70
C GLY A 115 13.84 -4.30 -13.82
N VAL A 116 12.87 -5.21 -13.87
CA VAL A 116 11.46 -4.92 -14.19
C VAL A 116 10.55 -5.11 -12.98
N VAL A 117 10.72 -6.20 -12.23
CA VAL A 117 9.94 -6.52 -11.04
C VAL A 117 10.75 -6.13 -9.80
N LYS A 118 10.27 -5.14 -9.05
CA LYS A 118 10.94 -4.67 -7.83
C LYS A 118 10.45 -5.43 -6.60
N VAL A 119 11.38 -5.83 -5.74
CA VAL A 119 11.06 -6.52 -4.49
C VAL A 119 11.02 -5.50 -3.35
N SER A 120 9.87 -5.41 -2.69
CA SER A 120 9.63 -4.55 -1.53
C SER A 120 8.92 -5.33 -0.43
N THR A 121 8.54 -4.67 0.65
CA THR A 121 7.65 -5.18 1.69
C THR A 121 6.57 -4.16 1.98
N CYS A 122 5.39 -4.60 2.43
CA CYS A 122 4.30 -3.70 2.77
C CYS A 122 4.15 -3.57 4.29
N VAL A 123 4.34 -2.35 4.78
CA VAL A 123 4.30 -2.04 6.21
C VAL A 123 3.04 -1.28 6.59
N ARG A 124 2.56 -1.52 7.81
CA ARG A 124 1.59 -0.65 8.47
C ARG A 124 2.30 0.59 9.02
N PHE A 125 1.57 1.69 9.18
CA PHE A 125 2.14 2.96 9.63
C PHE A 125 2.79 2.92 11.03
N ASP A 126 2.39 1.99 11.91
CA ASP A 126 2.96 1.83 13.25
C ASP A 126 4.41 1.33 13.26
N VAL A 127 4.97 0.99 12.09
CA VAL A 127 6.41 0.83 11.92
C VAL A 127 7.18 2.14 12.16
N ILE A 128 6.50 3.29 12.13
CA ILE A 128 7.05 4.61 12.44
C ILE A 128 6.69 5.00 13.87
N THR A 129 7.70 5.38 14.65
CA THR A 129 7.52 6.03 15.95
C THR A 129 7.98 7.49 15.88
N ASN A 130 7.60 8.29 16.88
CA ASN A 130 7.86 9.73 16.94
C ASN A 130 7.42 10.47 15.66
N SER A 131 6.26 10.10 15.12
CA SER A 131 5.74 10.63 13.84
C SER A 131 5.21 12.06 13.90
N PHE A 132 5.22 12.70 15.08
CA PHE A 132 4.85 14.10 15.26
C PHE A 132 5.97 14.90 15.97
N PRO A 133 6.48 15.99 15.36
CA PRO A 133 6.20 16.42 13.99
C PRO A 133 6.73 15.39 12.95
N PRO A 134 6.28 15.40 11.68
CA PRO A 134 6.70 14.43 10.67
C PRO A 134 8.23 14.26 10.54
N SER A 135 8.99 15.34 10.62
CA SER A 135 10.46 15.34 10.59
C SER A 135 11.11 14.48 11.69
N SER A 136 10.40 14.21 12.79
CA SER A 136 10.86 13.36 13.90
C SER A 136 10.69 11.86 13.63
N GLY A 137 9.91 11.48 12.62
CA GLY A 137 9.62 10.08 12.27
C GLY A 137 10.87 9.23 12.16
N VAL A 138 10.86 8.07 12.82
CA VAL A 138 11.94 7.07 12.80
C VAL A 138 11.33 5.68 12.84
N PHE A 139 12.01 4.67 12.28
CA PHE A 139 11.54 3.30 12.39
C PHE A 139 11.54 2.83 13.85
N ALA A 140 10.42 2.26 14.28
CA ALA A 140 10.22 1.72 15.63
C ALA A 140 11.10 0.50 15.90
N HIS A 141 11.52 -0.20 14.84
CA HIS A 141 12.30 -1.43 14.95
C HIS A 141 13.58 -1.38 14.10
N PRO A 142 14.73 -1.87 14.61
CA PRO A 142 16.01 -1.83 13.90
C PRO A 142 16.02 -2.56 12.54
N TYR A 143 15.25 -3.65 12.41
CA TYR A 143 15.23 -4.46 11.18
C TYR A 143 14.81 -3.66 9.95
N MET A 144 14.01 -2.61 10.12
CA MET A 144 13.58 -1.76 9.02
C MET A 144 14.71 -0.94 8.41
N ALA A 145 15.75 -0.60 9.18
CA ALA A 145 16.89 0.10 8.63
C ALA A 145 17.64 -0.77 7.60
N ASP A 146 17.77 -2.07 7.87
CA ASP A 146 18.41 -3.00 6.94
C ASP A 146 17.55 -3.29 5.72
N ILE A 147 16.23 -3.38 5.89
CA ILE A 147 15.26 -3.45 4.77
C ILE A 147 15.33 -2.19 3.91
N ALA A 148 15.36 -1.01 4.52
CA ALA A 148 15.46 0.26 3.82
C ALA A 148 16.75 0.36 2.99
N ARG A 149 17.90 -0.04 3.54
CA ARG A 149 19.18 -0.08 2.82
C ARG A 149 19.19 -1.10 1.68
N PHE A 150 18.52 -2.23 1.84
CA PHE A 150 18.36 -3.20 0.76
C PHE A 150 17.50 -2.64 -0.39
N MET A 151 16.40 -1.94 -0.07
CA MET A 151 15.59 -1.27 -1.10
C MET A 151 16.38 -0.15 -1.79
N ALA A 152 17.19 0.60 -1.03
CA ALA A 152 18.09 1.62 -1.58
C ALA A 152 19.10 1.05 -2.59
N SER A 153 19.65 -0.14 -2.33
CA SER A 153 20.62 -0.78 -3.23
C SER A 153 20.00 -1.46 -4.45
N THR A 154 18.70 -1.80 -4.40
CA THR A 154 17.97 -2.46 -5.50
C THR A 154 17.07 -1.51 -6.30
N GLY A 155 16.97 -0.24 -5.85
CA GLY A 155 16.10 0.77 -6.45
C GLY A 155 14.61 0.45 -6.29
N ALA A 156 14.24 -0.27 -5.24
CA ALA A 156 12.84 -0.55 -4.90
C ALA A 156 12.27 0.55 -3.98
N PRO A 157 10.98 0.90 -4.08
CA PRO A 157 10.33 1.76 -3.10
C PRO A 157 9.94 0.97 -1.85
N LEU A 158 9.64 1.65 -0.74
CA LEU A 158 8.89 1.07 0.37
C LEU A 158 7.39 1.13 0.07
N LEU A 159 6.66 0.03 0.27
CA LEU A 159 5.21 0.00 0.22
C LEU A 159 4.65 0.28 1.63
N ALA A 160 3.78 1.27 1.77
CA ALA A 160 3.21 1.65 3.06
C ALA A 160 1.69 1.73 3.02
N ASN A 161 1.03 1.11 4.01
CA ASN A 161 -0.39 1.26 4.27
C ASN A 161 -0.60 2.51 5.14
N VAL A 162 -1.22 3.55 4.58
CA VAL A 162 -1.36 4.87 5.20
C VAL A 162 -2.84 5.19 5.34
N PHE A 163 -3.36 5.17 6.56
CA PHE A 163 -4.78 5.37 6.85
C PHE A 163 -4.99 6.53 7.85
N PRO A 164 -5.18 7.77 7.37
CA PRO A 164 -5.62 8.90 8.19
C PRO A 164 -6.89 8.63 9.00
N TYR A 165 -7.78 7.76 8.49
CA TYR A 165 -8.98 7.32 9.20
C TYR A 165 -8.66 6.76 10.60
N PHE A 166 -7.69 5.84 10.72
CA PHE A 166 -7.38 5.23 12.02
C PHE A 166 -6.77 6.24 12.99
N ALA A 167 -5.84 7.08 12.51
CA ALA A 167 -5.26 8.15 13.32
C ALA A 167 -6.33 9.14 13.83
N TYR A 168 -7.30 9.51 12.98
CA TYR A 168 -8.43 10.34 13.38
C TYR A 168 -9.37 9.63 14.37
N LYS A 169 -9.73 8.38 14.10
CA LYS A 169 -10.60 7.58 14.96
C LYS A 169 -10.02 7.40 16.36
N ASP A 170 -8.72 7.18 16.46
CA ASP A 170 -8.03 6.93 17.74
C ASP A 170 -7.77 8.22 18.53
N ASN A 171 -7.63 9.37 17.85
CA ASN A 171 -7.48 10.66 18.51
C ASN A 171 -8.32 11.79 17.89
N PRO A 172 -9.66 11.73 18.00
CA PRO A 172 -10.57 12.68 17.35
C PRO A 172 -10.62 14.05 18.05
N ARG A 173 -9.99 14.18 19.23
CA ARG A 173 -9.90 15.46 19.97
C ARG A 173 -8.79 16.34 19.44
N ASP A 174 -7.63 15.75 19.13
CA ASP A 174 -6.47 16.51 18.66
C ASP A 174 -6.30 16.45 17.13
N THR A 175 -6.98 15.51 16.47
CA THR A 175 -6.98 15.39 15.01
C THR A 175 -8.33 15.87 14.48
N ALA A 176 -8.33 16.98 13.74
CA ALA A 176 -9.56 17.47 13.13
C ALA A 176 -9.97 16.64 11.89
N LEU A 177 -11.27 16.38 11.71
CA LEU A 177 -11.78 15.59 10.59
C LEU A 177 -11.41 16.18 9.22
N ASN A 178 -11.42 17.52 9.10
CA ASN A 178 -11.04 18.20 7.87
C ASN A 178 -9.58 17.90 7.49
N TYR A 179 -8.67 17.92 8.47
CA TYR A 179 -7.26 17.56 8.29
C TYR A 179 -7.10 16.10 7.83
N ALA A 180 -7.90 15.18 8.36
CA ALA A 180 -7.87 13.77 7.98
C ALA A 180 -8.50 13.48 6.59
N THR A 181 -9.35 14.38 6.08
CA THR A 181 -10.12 14.20 4.83
C THR A 181 -9.75 15.18 3.72
N PHE A 182 -8.58 15.82 3.82
CA PHE A 182 -8.05 16.81 2.87
C PHE A 182 -8.96 18.05 2.69
N GLN A 183 -9.82 18.34 3.66
CA GLN A 183 -10.68 19.52 3.61
C GLN A 183 -9.93 20.72 4.22
N PRO A 184 -10.15 21.94 3.70
CA PRO A 184 -9.53 23.15 4.24
C PRO A 184 -9.81 23.37 5.74
N GLY A 185 -8.92 24.10 6.40
CA GLY A 185 -9.15 24.67 7.74
C GLY A 185 -8.09 24.33 8.80
N THR A 186 -7.21 23.36 8.53
CA THR A 186 -6.11 23.02 9.43
C THR A 186 -4.77 23.19 8.71
N THR A 187 -3.80 23.78 9.39
CA THR A 187 -2.41 23.84 8.94
C THR A 187 -1.51 23.59 10.14
N VAL A 188 -0.66 22.57 10.03
CA VAL A 188 0.29 22.18 11.06
C VAL A 188 1.69 22.46 10.54
N THR A 189 2.45 23.29 11.24
CA THR A 189 3.85 23.56 10.90
C THR A 189 4.75 22.59 11.67
N ASP A 190 5.58 21.86 10.94
CA ASP A 190 6.60 20.97 11.49
C ASP A 190 7.72 21.79 12.11
N SER A 191 7.91 21.63 13.43
CA SER A 191 8.88 22.41 14.20
C SER A 191 10.35 22.04 13.91
N GLY A 192 10.61 20.88 13.28
CA GLY A 192 11.96 20.42 12.95
C GLY A 192 12.48 20.94 11.60
N ASN A 193 11.60 21.27 10.65
CA ASN A 193 12.02 21.71 9.31
C ASN A 193 11.20 22.88 8.73
N GLY A 194 10.16 23.35 9.40
CA GLY A 194 9.31 24.47 8.98
C GLY A 194 8.32 24.14 7.86
N LEU A 195 8.21 22.88 7.42
CA LEU A 195 7.23 22.49 6.41
C LEU A 195 5.80 22.57 6.97
N ALA A 196 4.88 23.06 6.14
CA ALA A 196 3.47 23.18 6.50
C ALA A 196 2.66 22.00 5.92
N TYR A 197 1.88 21.35 6.75
CA TYR A 197 1.01 20.24 6.40
C TYR A 197 -0.45 20.68 6.54
N THR A 198 -1.22 20.57 5.45
CA THR A 198 -2.65 20.93 5.41
C THR A 198 -3.56 19.71 5.44
N ASN A 199 -2.99 18.50 5.38
CA ASN A 199 -3.71 17.24 5.50
C ASN A 199 -2.84 16.21 6.24
N LEU A 200 -3.50 15.27 6.92
CA LEU A 200 -2.86 14.24 7.74
C LEU A 200 -2.09 13.22 6.89
N PHE A 201 -2.55 12.96 5.67
CA PHE A 201 -1.91 12.02 4.76
C PHE A 201 -0.45 12.43 4.45
N ASP A 202 -0.22 13.69 4.09
CA ASP A 202 1.11 14.22 3.83
C ASP A 202 2.00 14.12 5.06
N ALA A 203 1.48 14.45 6.24
CA ALA A 203 2.20 14.36 7.49
C ALA A 203 2.63 12.91 7.79
N MET A 204 1.76 11.93 7.53
CA MET A 204 2.09 10.51 7.67
C MET A 204 3.14 10.07 6.65
N VAL A 205 2.96 10.38 5.36
CA VAL A 205 3.92 9.99 4.31
C VAL A 205 5.30 10.62 4.56
N ASP A 206 5.36 11.88 4.98
CA ASP A 206 6.64 12.56 5.25
C ASP A 206 7.32 12.06 6.52
N ALA A 207 6.56 11.51 7.49
CA ALA A 207 7.14 10.77 8.61
C ALA A 207 7.83 9.47 8.16
N VAL A 208 7.28 8.77 7.14
CA VAL A 208 7.95 7.61 6.53
C VAL A 208 9.23 8.04 5.81
N TYR A 209 9.19 9.13 5.04
CA TYR A 209 10.40 9.67 4.39
C TYR A 209 11.47 10.09 5.41
N ALA A 210 11.09 10.72 6.53
CA ALA A 210 12.01 11.07 7.60
C ALA A 210 12.69 9.82 8.21
N ALA A 211 11.95 8.73 8.40
CA ALA A 211 12.50 7.48 8.90
C ALA A 211 13.46 6.82 7.89
N LEU A 212 13.13 6.83 6.60
CA LEU A 212 14.00 6.35 5.53
C LEU A 212 15.33 7.12 5.46
N GLU A 213 15.29 8.45 5.59
CA GLU A 213 16.49 9.28 5.62
C GLU A 213 17.39 8.93 6.81
N LYS A 214 16.83 8.81 8.02
CA LYS A 214 17.57 8.42 9.23
C LYS A 214 18.14 7.00 9.16
N ALA A 215 17.52 6.11 8.38
CA ALA A 215 18.03 4.77 8.12
C ALA A 215 19.20 4.73 7.11
N GLY A 216 19.54 5.87 6.49
CA GLY A 216 20.55 5.95 5.42
C GLY A 216 20.02 5.55 4.05
N ALA A 217 18.70 5.67 3.84
CA ALA A 217 17.99 5.23 2.63
C ALA A 217 17.18 6.38 1.99
N ALA A 218 17.74 7.59 1.97
CA ALA A 218 17.08 8.82 1.50
C ALA A 218 16.61 8.78 0.03
N ASN A 219 17.16 7.87 -0.77
CA ASN A 219 16.81 7.65 -2.18
C ASN A 219 15.63 6.67 -2.38
N VAL A 220 15.16 6.01 -1.32
CA VAL A 220 14.00 5.11 -1.39
C VAL A 220 12.73 5.93 -1.52
N GLY A 221 11.97 5.69 -2.59
CA GLY A 221 10.63 6.25 -2.77
C GLY A 221 9.61 5.55 -1.89
N VAL A 222 8.45 6.18 -1.70
CA VAL A 222 7.29 5.57 -1.03
C VAL A 222 6.17 5.36 -2.04
N VAL A 223 5.59 4.16 -2.02
CA VAL A 223 4.32 3.83 -2.67
C VAL A 223 3.30 3.61 -1.57
N VAL A 224 2.18 4.34 -1.61
CA VAL A 224 1.09 4.13 -0.67
C VAL A 224 0.27 2.94 -1.14
N ALA A 225 0.55 1.77 -0.59
CA ALA A 225 0.02 0.52 -1.10
C ALA A 225 -1.40 0.21 -0.61
N GLU A 226 -1.87 0.90 0.43
CA GLU A 226 -3.28 0.99 0.82
C GLU A 226 -3.57 2.35 1.45
N SER A 227 -4.72 2.91 1.13
CA SER A 227 -5.31 4.03 1.83
C SER A 227 -6.80 4.08 1.56
N GLY A 228 -7.62 4.44 2.54
CA GLY A 228 -9.06 4.47 2.36
C GLY A 228 -9.79 4.96 3.59
N TRP A 229 -11.12 5.01 3.47
CA TRP A 229 -12.00 5.44 4.55
C TRP A 229 -13.32 4.64 4.48
N PRO A 230 -13.78 4.04 5.58
CA PRO A 230 -14.95 3.19 5.56
C PRO A 230 -16.25 4.00 5.41
N SER A 231 -17.21 3.48 4.67
CA SER A 231 -18.49 4.16 4.41
C SER A 231 -19.58 3.89 5.45
N ALA A 232 -19.36 2.93 6.36
CA ALA A 232 -20.29 2.54 7.42
C ALA A 232 -19.59 1.70 8.50
N GLY A 233 -20.33 1.37 9.56
CA GLY A 233 -19.94 0.35 10.54
C GLY A 233 -19.14 0.85 11.75
N GLY A 234 -18.89 2.16 11.87
CA GLY A 234 -18.12 2.69 13.00
C GLY A 234 -18.11 4.21 13.08
N PHE A 235 -17.34 4.72 14.05
CA PHE A 235 -17.14 6.14 14.26
C PHE A 235 -16.59 6.82 13.00
N ALA A 236 -17.23 7.92 12.58
CA ALA A 236 -16.89 8.70 11.38
C ALA A 236 -16.88 7.93 10.05
N ALA A 237 -17.36 6.68 10.05
CA ALA A 237 -17.58 5.90 8.84
C ALA A 237 -18.93 6.28 8.22
N SER A 238 -18.88 7.06 7.15
CA SER A 238 -20.08 7.47 6.40
C SER A 238 -19.75 7.57 4.91
N VAL A 239 -20.78 7.49 4.06
CA VAL A 239 -20.65 7.63 2.60
C VAL A 239 -20.03 8.99 2.25
N GLU A 240 -20.43 10.06 2.96
CA GLU A 240 -19.93 11.41 2.75
C GLU A 240 -18.44 11.53 3.07
N ASN A 241 -18.00 11.03 4.23
CA ASN A 241 -16.59 11.08 4.63
C ASN A 241 -15.73 10.18 3.72
N ALA A 242 -16.22 8.98 3.40
CA ALA A 242 -15.51 8.06 2.51
C ALA A 242 -15.31 8.65 1.11
N ARG A 243 -16.37 9.27 0.55
CA ARG A 243 -16.29 9.98 -0.72
C ARG A 243 -15.33 11.15 -0.65
N ALA A 244 -15.42 11.99 0.39
CA ALA A 244 -14.54 13.15 0.56
C ALA A 244 -13.07 12.73 0.61
N TYR A 245 -12.75 11.73 1.43
CA TYR A 245 -11.40 11.20 1.56
C TYR A 245 -10.87 10.65 0.24
N ASN A 246 -11.58 9.67 -0.36
CA ASN A 246 -11.09 8.97 -1.55
C ASN A 246 -10.99 9.88 -2.78
N GLN A 247 -11.97 10.79 -2.97
CA GLN A 247 -11.93 11.71 -4.10
C GLN A 247 -10.79 12.72 -3.97
N ASN A 248 -10.58 13.26 -2.77
CA ASN A 248 -9.50 14.21 -2.54
C ASN A 248 -8.13 13.55 -2.62
N LEU A 249 -7.98 12.30 -2.15
CA LEU A 249 -6.74 11.55 -2.30
C LEU A 249 -6.36 11.39 -3.79
N ILE A 250 -7.33 11.03 -4.65
CA ILE A 250 -7.09 10.94 -6.12
C ILE A 250 -6.59 12.27 -6.69
N TRP A 251 -7.19 13.40 -6.29
CA TRP A 251 -6.78 14.73 -6.77
C TRP A 251 -5.45 15.21 -6.17
N HIS A 252 -5.10 14.73 -4.98
CA HIS A 252 -3.94 15.16 -4.22
C HIS A 252 -2.64 14.50 -4.68
N VAL A 253 -2.63 13.17 -4.88
CA VAL A 253 -1.38 12.38 -5.02
C VAL A 253 -0.44 12.84 -6.14
N ARG A 254 -0.96 13.51 -7.19
CA ARG A 254 -0.13 14.08 -8.27
C ARG A 254 0.75 15.26 -7.83
N GLN A 255 0.41 15.92 -6.73
CA GLN A 255 1.12 17.08 -6.19
C GLN A 255 2.35 16.67 -5.38
N GLY A 256 2.39 15.43 -4.89
CA GLY A 256 3.37 14.94 -3.92
C GLY A 256 3.07 15.42 -2.52
N THR A 257 4.10 15.53 -1.69
CA THR A 257 4.02 15.99 -0.28
C THR A 257 4.87 17.25 -0.07
N PRO A 258 4.77 17.95 1.06
CA PRO A 258 5.66 19.05 1.40
C PRO A 258 7.15 18.69 1.32
N LYS A 259 7.57 17.49 1.74
CA LYS A 259 8.98 17.05 1.68
C LYS A 259 9.42 16.58 0.29
N LYS A 260 8.50 16.06 -0.53
CA LYS A 260 8.76 15.63 -1.93
C LYS A 260 7.79 16.32 -2.90
N PRO A 261 7.86 17.65 -3.04
CA PRO A 261 6.91 18.38 -3.85
C PRO A 261 7.10 18.05 -5.33
N ARG A 262 6.00 18.00 -6.09
CA ARG A 262 5.98 17.72 -7.55
C ARG A 262 6.47 16.33 -7.94
N VAL A 263 6.63 15.43 -6.96
CA VAL A 263 6.86 14.01 -7.19
C VAL A 263 5.54 13.31 -6.95
N ALA A 264 4.87 12.88 -8.02
CA ALA A 264 3.60 12.18 -7.91
C ALA A 264 3.78 10.90 -7.06
N LEU A 265 2.91 10.73 -6.07
CA LEU A 265 2.85 9.52 -5.26
C LEU A 265 2.04 8.46 -6.01
N GLU A 266 2.60 7.25 -6.10
CA GLU A 266 1.82 6.09 -6.47
C GLU A 266 1.00 5.65 -5.26
N ALA A 267 -0.33 5.58 -5.40
CA ALA A 267 -1.25 5.27 -4.31
C ALA A 267 -2.34 4.29 -4.75
N PHE A 268 -2.74 3.41 -3.84
CA PHE A 268 -3.76 2.37 -4.06
C PHE A 268 -4.90 2.56 -3.06
N LEU A 269 -6.10 2.81 -3.58
CA LEU A 269 -7.30 2.89 -2.75
C LEU A 269 -7.67 1.51 -2.21
N PHE A 270 -7.88 1.43 -0.90
CA PHE A 270 -8.41 0.26 -0.22
C PHE A 270 -9.91 0.48 0.04
N ALA A 271 -10.82 -0.26 -0.61
CA ALA A 271 -10.60 -1.30 -1.62
C ALA A 271 -11.66 -1.26 -2.73
N MET A 272 -11.54 -2.13 -3.74
CA MET A 272 -12.49 -2.15 -4.86
C MET A 272 -13.93 -2.46 -4.42
N PHE A 273 -14.10 -3.44 -3.54
CA PHE A 273 -15.42 -3.92 -3.10
C PHE A 273 -15.51 -3.98 -1.58
N ASN A 274 -16.74 -3.88 -1.06
CA ASN A 274 -17.04 -4.27 0.31
C ASN A 274 -16.82 -5.79 0.45
N GLU A 275 -16.07 -6.18 1.49
CA GLU A 275 -15.64 -7.55 1.73
C GLU A 275 -16.41 -8.13 2.94
N ASN A 276 -17.53 -8.82 2.68
CA ASN A 276 -18.50 -9.21 3.70
C ASN A 276 -17.98 -10.23 4.74
N GLN A 277 -16.90 -10.95 4.44
CA GLN A 277 -16.32 -11.95 5.32
C GLN A 277 -15.10 -11.45 6.11
N LYS A 278 -14.75 -10.16 6.02
CA LYS A 278 -13.64 -9.64 6.83
C LYS A 278 -13.92 -9.79 8.34
N PRO A 279 -12.95 -10.33 9.10
CA PRO A 279 -13.03 -10.37 10.55
C PRO A 279 -12.74 -8.98 11.13
N GLY A 280 -12.90 -8.83 12.46
CA GLY A 280 -12.61 -7.58 13.15
C GLY A 280 -13.80 -6.62 13.18
N GLU A 281 -13.51 -5.32 13.18
CA GLU A 281 -14.52 -4.28 13.28
C GLU A 281 -15.45 -4.27 12.06
N LEU A 282 -16.69 -3.83 12.26
CA LEU A 282 -17.68 -3.75 11.17
C LEU A 282 -17.24 -2.82 10.03
N THR A 283 -16.36 -1.85 10.31
CA THR A 283 -15.77 -0.94 9.31
C THR A 283 -14.96 -1.68 8.25
N GLU A 284 -14.32 -2.80 8.61
CA GLU A 284 -13.52 -3.63 7.69
C GLU A 284 -14.35 -4.09 6.48
N ARG A 285 -15.65 -4.33 6.70
CA ARG A 285 -16.58 -4.79 5.65
C ARG A 285 -17.09 -3.66 4.75
N ASN A 286 -16.66 -2.41 4.98
CA ASN A 286 -17.24 -1.20 4.40
C ASN A 286 -16.20 -0.24 3.77
N PHE A 287 -15.01 -0.72 3.39
CA PHE A 287 -13.99 0.07 2.69
C PHE A 287 -14.17 0.14 1.16
N GLY A 288 -15.15 -0.58 0.61
CA GLY A 288 -15.37 -0.69 -0.83
C GLY A 288 -15.75 0.61 -1.50
N LEU A 289 -15.15 0.88 -2.66
CA LEU A 289 -15.63 1.88 -3.61
C LEU A 289 -16.93 1.42 -4.31
N PHE A 290 -17.08 0.10 -4.47
CA PHE A 290 -18.24 -0.54 -5.11
C PHE A 290 -18.87 -1.61 -4.20
N TYR A 291 -20.16 -1.83 -4.36
CA TYR A 291 -20.81 -3.04 -3.86
C TYR A 291 -20.44 -4.25 -4.73
N PRO A 292 -20.59 -5.49 -4.21
CA PRO A 292 -20.29 -6.70 -4.99
C PRO A 292 -21.11 -6.84 -6.28
N ASN A 293 -22.27 -6.19 -6.39
CA ASN A 293 -23.05 -6.10 -7.64
C ASN A 293 -22.48 -5.11 -8.68
N LYS A 294 -21.28 -4.54 -8.45
CA LYS A 294 -20.59 -3.54 -9.27
C LYS A 294 -21.21 -2.14 -9.29
N SER A 295 -22.28 -1.88 -8.53
CA SER A 295 -22.79 -0.52 -8.33
C SER A 295 -21.86 0.28 -7.40
N PRO A 296 -21.64 1.58 -7.65
CA PRO A 296 -20.82 2.41 -6.79
C PRO A 296 -21.48 2.59 -5.41
N VAL A 297 -20.70 2.51 -4.33
CA VAL A 297 -21.16 2.90 -2.97
C VAL A 297 -21.36 4.42 -2.92
N TYR A 298 -20.47 5.15 -3.59
CA TYR A 298 -20.53 6.58 -3.83
C TYR A 298 -19.84 6.92 -5.16
N HIS A 299 -20.20 8.04 -5.77
CA HIS A 299 -19.57 8.48 -7.02
C HIS A 299 -18.12 8.94 -6.78
N ILE A 300 -17.19 8.33 -7.54
CA ILE A 300 -15.75 8.66 -7.60
C ILE A 300 -15.34 8.89 -9.05
N ARG A 301 -14.44 9.86 -9.26
CA ARG A 301 -13.74 10.10 -10.52
C ARG A 301 -12.26 9.74 -10.35
N PHE A 302 -11.84 8.69 -11.07
CA PHE A 302 -10.46 8.21 -11.13
C PHE A 302 -9.60 9.03 -12.09
#